data_AF-A0A972W634-F1
#
_entry.id   AF-A0A972W634-F1
#
_cell.length_a   1.000
_cell.length_b   1.000
_cell.length_c   1.000
_cell.angle_alpha   90.00
_cell.angle_beta   90.00
_cell.angle_gamma   90.00
#
_symmetry.space_group_name_H-M   'P 1'
#
loop_
_entity.id
_entity.type
_entity.pdbx_description
1 polymer ?
#
loop_
_entity_poly.entity_id
_entity_poly.type
_entity_poly.pdbx_seq_one_letter_code
_entity_poly.pdbx_strand_id
1 'polypeptide(L)'
;MARQGERQFSAERGKRAQLHADSNMGDVLHAIESLENSISRTVLKQIQELSEKLDVTLEEEPPTASVDEIMAEIHALNEHISSTKNEIAALKPVDDANSTISTANEELGQVVKATEEAANAILENAEQVDLIVSEIRGKIPEGDPDDIGPHIDKLEFIGMELMTACSFQDITGQRITKVVNSLNYIEEHLQKMIEIWNIEHGTANLQEMARPKGDERQDKELLHGPQSDDAAMGQDDIDAMFD
;
A
#
# COMPACT_ATOMS: atom_id res chain seq x y z
N MET A 1 101.66 50.20 -31.61
CA MET A 1 101.70 48.95 -30.81
C MET A 1 100.64 48.86 -29.69
N ALA A 2 99.89 49.92 -29.34
CA ALA A 2 98.92 49.88 -28.23
C ALA A 2 97.58 49.17 -28.53
N ARG A 3 97.15 49.05 -29.80
CA ARG A 3 95.86 48.42 -30.17
C ARG A 3 95.85 46.88 -30.10
N GLN A 4 96.99 46.25 -29.89
CA GLN A 4 97.12 44.78 -29.89
C GLN A 4 96.95 44.16 -28.49
N GLY A 5 97.29 44.90 -27.42
CA GLY A 5 97.17 44.44 -26.03
C GLY A 5 95.73 44.44 -25.48
N GLU A 6 94.90 45.41 -25.86
CA GLU A 6 93.49 45.47 -25.42
C GLU A 6 92.64 44.32 -25.96
N ARG A 7 92.94 43.85 -27.18
CA ARG A 7 92.24 42.69 -27.78
C ARG A 7 92.61 41.37 -27.11
N GLN A 8 93.85 41.21 -26.65
CA GLN A 8 94.28 40.00 -25.92
C GLN A 8 93.66 39.93 -24.52
N PHE A 9 93.62 41.04 -23.78
CA PHE A 9 93.01 41.08 -22.45
C PHE A 9 91.49 40.87 -22.46
N SER A 10 90.78 41.32 -23.52
CA SER A 10 89.34 41.09 -23.67
C SER A 10 89.03 39.62 -24.01
N ALA A 11 89.85 38.99 -24.87
CA ALA A 11 89.71 37.58 -25.23
C ALA A 11 90.00 36.62 -24.05
N GLU A 12 90.94 36.98 -23.18
CA GLU A 12 91.33 36.16 -22.02
C GLU A 12 90.29 36.22 -20.88
N ARG A 13 89.60 37.35 -20.71
CA ARG A 13 88.43 37.46 -19.81
C ARG A 13 87.23 36.67 -20.34
N GLY A 14 86.99 36.69 -21.65
CA GLY A 14 85.95 35.89 -22.29
C GLY A 14 86.18 34.39 -22.10
N LYS A 15 87.41 33.91 -22.31
CA LYS A 15 87.77 32.50 -22.07
C LYS A 15 87.61 32.07 -20.62
N ARG A 16 88.00 32.90 -19.64
CA ARG A 16 87.80 32.60 -18.21
C ARG A 16 86.31 32.58 -17.83
N ALA A 17 85.50 33.50 -18.35
CA ALA A 17 84.06 33.50 -18.12
C ALA A 17 83.36 32.28 -18.76
N GLN A 18 83.81 31.86 -19.94
CA GLN A 18 83.30 30.65 -20.63
C GLN A 18 83.66 29.37 -19.86
N LEU A 19 84.91 29.25 -19.39
CA LEU A 19 85.37 28.10 -18.59
C LEU A 19 84.65 27.98 -17.24
N HIS A 20 84.33 29.11 -16.59
CA HIS A 20 83.54 29.12 -15.36
C HIS A 20 82.05 28.81 -15.60
N ALA A 21 81.49 29.22 -16.75
CA ALA A 21 80.12 28.91 -17.13
C ALA A 21 79.94 27.42 -17.50
N ASP A 22 80.92 26.82 -18.19
CA ASP A 22 80.91 25.39 -18.53
C ASP A 22 81.09 24.49 -17.28
N SER A 23 81.89 24.92 -16.30
CA SER A 23 81.99 24.24 -15.00
C SER A 23 80.66 24.27 -14.24
N ASN A 24 80.00 25.43 -14.20
CA ASN A 24 78.73 25.60 -13.51
C ASN A 24 77.59 24.83 -14.20
N MET A 25 77.62 24.70 -15.53
CA MET A 25 76.70 23.85 -16.29
C MET A 25 76.94 22.36 -16.00
N GLY A 26 78.19 21.92 -15.89
CA GLY A 26 78.54 20.56 -15.49
C GLY A 26 78.07 20.20 -14.08
N ASP A 27 78.23 21.13 -13.14
CA ASP A 27 77.76 20.97 -11.76
C ASP A 27 76.22 20.92 -11.69
N VAL A 28 75.53 21.73 -12.50
CA VAL A 28 74.07 21.70 -12.63
C VAL A 28 73.59 20.39 -13.24
N LEU A 29 74.26 19.86 -14.27
CA LEU A 29 73.91 18.58 -14.88
C LEU A 29 74.10 17.41 -13.89
N HIS A 30 75.19 17.39 -13.12
CA HIS A 30 75.38 16.40 -12.06
C HIS A 30 74.36 16.53 -10.92
N ALA A 31 73.95 17.75 -10.57
CA ALA A 31 72.90 17.97 -9.59
C ALA A 31 71.54 17.46 -10.09
N ILE A 32 71.22 17.65 -11.37
CA ILE A 32 70.00 17.13 -12.00
C ILE A 32 70.01 15.60 -12.04
N GLU A 33 71.13 14.99 -12.45
CA GLU A 33 71.27 13.53 -12.49
C GLU A 33 71.19 12.91 -11.08
N SER A 34 71.77 13.56 -10.07
CA SER A 34 71.65 13.15 -8.68
C SER A 34 70.21 13.27 -8.16
N LEU A 35 69.52 14.35 -8.54
CA LEU A 35 68.12 14.57 -8.19
C LEU A 35 67.21 13.53 -8.85
N GLU A 36 67.43 13.22 -10.13
CA GLU A 36 66.69 12.19 -10.87
C GLU A 36 66.86 10.81 -10.22
N ASN A 37 68.09 10.46 -9.84
CA ASN A 37 68.38 9.21 -9.14
C ASN A 37 67.73 9.16 -7.75
N SER A 38 67.72 10.28 -7.02
CA SER A 38 67.10 10.38 -5.69
C SER A 38 65.57 10.27 -5.77
N ILE A 39 64.96 10.95 -6.74
CA ILE A 39 63.53 10.88 -7.02
C ILE A 39 63.14 9.44 -7.40
N SER A 40 63.88 8.81 -8.32
CA SER A 40 63.60 7.45 -8.77
C SER A 40 63.64 6.44 -7.62
N ARG A 41 64.63 6.54 -6.72
CA ARG A 41 64.71 5.68 -5.52
C ARG A 41 63.57 5.93 -4.55
N THR A 42 63.19 7.20 -4.34
CA THR A 42 62.10 7.56 -3.42
C THR A 42 60.76 7.08 -3.94
N VAL A 43 60.49 7.25 -5.24
CA VAL A 43 59.28 6.79 -5.91
C VAL A 43 59.19 5.27 -5.86
N LEU A 44 60.26 4.53 -6.17
CA LEU A 44 60.27 3.06 -6.08
C LEU A 44 59.98 2.57 -4.65
N LYS A 45 60.56 3.22 -3.64
CA LYS A 45 60.32 2.86 -2.24
C LYS A 45 58.86 3.12 -1.83
N GLN A 46 58.29 4.26 -2.24
CA GLN A 46 56.89 4.58 -1.96
C GLN A 46 55.91 3.65 -2.68
N ILE A 47 56.20 3.28 -3.94
CA ILE A 47 55.40 2.28 -4.67
C ILE A 47 55.45 0.93 -3.97
N GLN A 48 56.61 0.52 -3.46
CA GLN A 48 56.75 -0.75 -2.74
C GLN A 48 56.03 -0.75 -1.39
N GLU A 49 56.11 0.34 -0.62
CA GLU A 49 55.35 0.51 0.63
C GLU A 49 53.82 0.57 0.39
N LEU A 50 53.38 1.20 -0.70
CA LEU A 50 51.98 1.21 -1.11
C LEU A 50 51.50 -0.17 -1.57
N SER A 51 52.34 -0.90 -2.30
CA SER A 51 52.05 -2.28 -2.72
C SER A 51 51.91 -3.21 -1.52
N GLU A 52 52.80 -3.08 -0.54
CA GLU A 52 52.76 -3.91 0.67
C GLU A 52 51.55 -3.57 1.55
N LYS A 53 51.18 -2.27 1.65
CA LYS A 53 49.91 -1.87 2.27
C LYS A 53 48.67 -2.36 1.53
N LEU A 54 48.72 -2.40 0.19
CA LEU A 54 47.62 -2.90 -0.63
C LEU A 54 47.47 -4.42 -0.50
N ASP A 55 48.58 -5.15 -0.38
CA ASP A 55 48.58 -6.60 -0.17
C ASP A 55 48.01 -6.98 1.21
N VAL A 56 48.33 -6.18 2.24
CA VAL A 56 47.78 -6.36 3.60
C VAL A 56 46.29 -5.99 3.70
N THR A 57 45.74 -5.19 2.78
CA THR A 57 44.30 -4.85 2.73
C THR A 57 43.45 -5.82 1.90
N LEU A 58 44.07 -6.81 1.23
CA LEU A 58 43.36 -7.88 0.53
C LEU A 58 43.08 -9.11 1.41
N GLU A 59 43.54 -9.10 2.66
CA GLU A 59 43.16 -10.08 3.70
C GLU A 59 42.03 -9.55 4.61
N GLU A 60 41.16 -8.66 4.11
CA GLU A 60 39.92 -8.31 4.80
C GLU A 60 38.86 -9.42 4.59
N GLU A 61 38.19 -9.79 5.68
CA GLU A 61 37.14 -10.81 5.78
C GLU A 61 36.19 -10.87 4.57
N PRO A 62 35.71 -12.06 4.16
CA PRO A 62 34.72 -12.14 3.09
C PRO A 62 33.52 -11.26 3.46
N PRO A 63 32.99 -10.47 2.50
CA PRO A 63 31.85 -9.61 2.77
C PRO A 63 30.70 -10.48 3.27
N THR A 64 30.05 -10.04 4.35
CA THR A 64 29.01 -10.76 5.10
C THR A 64 27.71 -11.06 4.32
N ALA A 65 27.70 -10.79 3.02
CA ALA A 65 26.89 -11.48 2.01
C ALA A 65 27.64 -11.32 0.68
N SER A 66 27.89 -12.42 -0.02
CA SER A 66 28.46 -12.34 -1.36
C SER A 66 27.49 -11.60 -2.29
N VAL A 67 28.00 -10.86 -3.29
CA VAL A 67 27.16 -10.21 -4.30
C VAL A 67 26.22 -11.21 -4.97
N ASP A 68 26.64 -12.47 -5.07
CA ASP A 68 25.86 -13.59 -5.57
C ASP A 68 24.68 -13.95 -4.64
N GLU A 69 24.86 -13.91 -3.33
CA GLU A 69 23.77 -14.09 -2.36
C GLU A 69 22.75 -12.95 -2.43
N ILE A 70 23.21 -11.70 -2.55
CA ILE A 70 22.33 -10.54 -2.73
C ILE A 70 21.56 -10.63 -4.05
N MET A 71 22.23 -11.04 -5.13
CA MET A 71 21.58 -11.26 -6.43
C MET A 71 20.57 -12.40 -6.38
N ALA A 72 20.89 -13.51 -5.70
CA ALA A 72 19.95 -14.61 -5.49
C ALA A 72 18.72 -14.17 -4.68
N GLU A 73 18.92 -13.35 -3.65
CA GLU A 73 17.85 -12.83 -2.81
C GLU A 73 16.98 -11.78 -3.54
N ILE A 74 17.57 -10.94 -4.40
CA ILE A 74 16.82 -10.05 -5.30
C ILE A 74 16.00 -10.86 -6.32
N HIS A 75 16.56 -11.94 -6.88
CA HIS A 75 15.83 -12.82 -7.78
C HIS A 75 14.65 -13.50 -7.09
N ALA A 76 14.86 -14.04 -5.88
CA ALA A 76 13.79 -14.61 -5.07
C ALA A 76 12.71 -13.58 -4.74
N LEU A 77 13.10 -12.35 -4.36
CA LEU A 77 12.16 -11.26 -4.11
C LEU A 77 11.35 -10.91 -5.36
N ASN A 78 11.99 -10.89 -6.54
CA ASN A 78 11.31 -10.61 -7.81
C ASN A 78 10.31 -11.73 -8.19
N GLU A 79 10.63 -12.99 -7.92
CA GLU A 79 9.68 -14.10 -8.06
C GLU A 79 8.49 -13.93 -7.11
N HIS A 80 8.72 -13.61 -5.84
CA HIS A 80 7.66 -13.37 -4.86
C HIS A 80 6.76 -12.19 -5.23
N ILE A 81 7.34 -11.09 -5.72
CA ILE A 81 6.59 -9.92 -6.22
C ILE A 81 5.74 -10.33 -7.44
N SER A 82 6.30 -11.13 -8.35
CA SER A 82 5.58 -11.61 -9.53
C SER A 82 4.42 -12.55 -9.18
N SER A 83 4.61 -13.45 -8.20
CA SER A 83 3.52 -14.30 -7.67
C SER A 83 2.41 -13.46 -7.04
N THR A 84 2.79 -12.55 -6.15
CA THR A 84 1.86 -11.63 -5.47
C THR A 84 1.10 -10.77 -6.49
N LYS A 85 1.77 -10.30 -7.54
CA LYS A 85 1.15 -9.56 -8.64
C LYS A 85 0.10 -10.39 -9.37
N ASN A 86 0.36 -11.67 -9.63
CA ASN A 86 -0.60 -12.57 -10.27
C ASN A 86 -1.79 -12.90 -9.36
N GLU A 87 -1.56 -13.09 -8.07
CA GLU A 87 -2.63 -13.32 -7.08
C GLU A 87 -3.55 -12.10 -6.96
N ILE A 88 -3.00 -10.89 -6.93
CA ILE A 88 -3.76 -9.64 -6.91
C ILE A 88 -4.48 -9.40 -8.23
N ALA A 89 -3.85 -9.71 -9.37
CA ALA A 89 -4.51 -9.64 -10.67
C ALA A 89 -5.70 -10.62 -10.76
N ALA A 90 -5.64 -11.76 -10.06
CA ALA A 90 -6.73 -12.72 -10.00
C ALA A 90 -7.89 -12.28 -9.08
N LEU A 91 -7.62 -11.40 -8.12
CA LEU A 91 -8.67 -10.73 -7.35
C LEU A 91 -9.41 -9.68 -8.20
N LYS A 92 -8.85 -9.25 -9.33
CA LYS A 92 -9.54 -8.37 -10.26
C LYS A 92 -10.64 -9.16 -11.00
N PRO A 93 -11.92 -8.79 -10.86
CA PRO A 93 -12.97 -9.33 -11.70
C PRO A 93 -12.72 -8.95 -13.16
N VAL A 94 -12.95 -9.89 -14.07
CA VAL A 94 -12.59 -9.81 -15.51
C VAL A 94 -13.46 -8.79 -16.26
N ASP A 95 -14.61 -8.39 -15.71
CA ASP A 95 -15.54 -7.44 -16.31
C ASP A 95 -15.59 -6.12 -15.53
N ASP A 96 -15.28 -5.01 -16.22
CA ASP A 96 -15.40 -3.63 -15.72
C ASP A 96 -16.85 -3.24 -15.32
N ALA A 97 -17.83 -4.08 -15.63
CA ALA A 97 -19.25 -3.82 -15.36
C ALA A 97 -19.73 -4.36 -14.00
N ASN A 98 -18.97 -5.24 -13.32
CA ASN A 98 -19.41 -5.79 -12.02
C ASN A 98 -18.22 -6.32 -11.21
N SER A 99 -17.61 -5.42 -10.44
CA SER A 99 -16.74 -5.83 -9.34
C SER A 99 -17.61 -6.58 -8.32
N THR A 100 -17.42 -7.90 -8.16
CA THR A 100 -18.16 -8.70 -7.15
C THR A 100 -18.07 -8.12 -5.75
N ILE A 101 -16.99 -7.37 -5.47
CA ILE A 101 -16.78 -6.67 -4.20
C ILE A 101 -17.64 -5.40 -4.13
N SER A 102 -17.65 -4.60 -5.20
CA SER A 102 -18.49 -3.40 -5.31
C SER A 102 -19.98 -3.73 -5.20
N THR A 103 -20.47 -4.74 -5.93
CA THR A 103 -21.85 -5.22 -5.80
C THR A 103 -22.16 -5.71 -4.39
N ALA A 104 -21.26 -6.51 -3.80
CA ALA A 104 -21.46 -7.00 -2.42
C ALA A 104 -21.51 -5.86 -1.40
N ASN A 105 -20.77 -4.78 -1.64
CA ASN A 105 -20.76 -3.60 -0.79
C ASN A 105 -22.04 -2.77 -0.90
N GLU A 106 -22.58 -2.61 -2.12
CA GLU A 106 -23.90 -2.01 -2.33
C GLU A 106 -25.01 -2.84 -1.68
N GLU A 107 -25.01 -4.15 -1.88
CA GLU A 107 -25.97 -5.08 -1.26
C GLU A 107 -25.89 -5.02 0.27
N LEU A 108 -24.69 -5.00 0.85
CA LEU A 108 -24.51 -4.83 2.30
C LEU A 108 -25.04 -3.48 2.80
N GLY A 109 -24.86 -2.40 2.02
CA GLY A 109 -25.43 -1.10 2.33
C GLY A 109 -26.96 -1.11 2.32
N GLN A 110 -27.57 -1.78 1.33
CA GLN A 110 -29.02 -1.95 1.27
C GLN A 110 -29.55 -2.79 2.43
N VAL A 111 -28.84 -3.85 2.83
CA VAL A 111 -29.20 -4.65 4.02
C VAL A 111 -29.21 -3.77 5.27
N VAL A 112 -28.20 -2.92 5.48
CA VAL A 112 -28.19 -2.00 6.63
C VAL A 112 -29.42 -1.08 6.58
N LYS A 113 -29.67 -0.42 5.45
CA LYS A 113 -30.82 0.50 5.27
C LYS A 113 -32.15 -0.21 5.55
N ALA A 114 -32.38 -1.38 4.93
CA ALA A 114 -33.60 -2.17 5.13
C ALA A 114 -33.77 -2.61 6.59
N THR A 115 -32.68 -2.95 7.28
CA THR A 115 -32.76 -3.30 8.72
C THR A 115 -33.07 -2.10 9.60
N GLU A 116 -32.57 -0.90 9.29
CA GLU A 116 -32.90 0.36 9.98
C GLU A 116 -34.36 0.74 9.77
N GLU A 117 -34.86 0.63 8.53
CA GLU A 117 -36.26 0.89 8.20
C GLU A 117 -37.19 -0.09 8.94
N ALA A 118 -36.87 -1.39 8.92
CA ALA A 118 -37.65 -2.39 9.64
C ALA A 118 -37.67 -2.15 11.16
N ALA A 119 -36.54 -1.76 11.75
CA ALA A 119 -36.47 -1.46 13.18
C ALA A 119 -37.26 -0.20 13.55
N ASN A 120 -37.21 0.85 12.73
CA ASN A 120 -38.02 2.05 12.90
C ASN A 120 -39.51 1.72 12.82
N ALA A 121 -39.93 0.89 11.87
CA ALA A 121 -41.31 0.44 11.75
C ALA A 121 -41.75 -0.39 12.97
N ILE A 122 -40.87 -1.22 13.54
CA ILE A 122 -41.16 -1.95 14.79
C ILE A 122 -41.36 -0.98 15.96
N LEU A 123 -40.52 0.05 16.08
CA LEU A 123 -40.64 1.07 17.11
C LEU A 123 -41.95 1.85 17.00
N GLU A 124 -42.30 2.30 15.79
CA GLU A 124 -43.56 3.02 15.54
C GLU A 124 -44.78 2.15 15.87
N ASN A 125 -44.76 0.87 15.49
CA ASN A 125 -45.81 -0.08 15.86
C ASN A 125 -45.90 -0.28 17.38
N ALA A 126 -44.76 -0.34 18.08
CA ALA A 126 -44.75 -0.45 19.55
C ALA A 126 -45.36 0.79 20.22
N GLU A 127 -45.08 1.99 19.70
CA GLU A 127 -45.70 3.24 20.17
C GLU A 127 -47.21 3.26 19.91
N GLN A 128 -47.67 2.79 18.75
CA GLN A 128 -49.10 2.66 18.46
C GLN A 128 -49.81 1.68 19.40
N VAL A 129 -49.16 0.56 19.72
CA VAL A 129 -49.67 -0.39 20.72
C VAL A 129 -49.80 0.29 22.08
N ASP A 130 -48.80 1.06 22.51
CA ASP A 130 -48.84 1.76 23.81
C ASP A 130 -50.00 2.77 23.91
N LEU A 131 -50.28 3.50 22.81
CA LEU A 131 -51.43 4.40 22.71
C LEU A 131 -52.76 3.65 22.86
N ILE A 132 -52.93 2.52 22.16
CA ILE A 132 -54.13 1.69 22.25
C ILE A 132 -54.30 1.13 23.67
N VAL A 133 -53.21 0.69 24.29
CA VAL A 133 -53.23 0.14 25.65
C VAL A 133 -53.66 1.20 26.65
N SER A 134 -53.13 2.42 26.54
CA SER A 134 -53.54 3.56 27.36
C SER A 134 -55.03 3.90 27.19
N GLU A 135 -55.54 3.86 25.95
CA GLU A 135 -56.96 4.06 25.66
C GLU A 135 -57.84 2.98 26.31
N ILE A 136 -57.43 1.71 26.23
CA ILE A 136 -58.14 0.59 26.86
C ILE A 136 -58.12 0.74 28.38
N ARG A 137 -56.97 1.08 28.96
CA ARG A 137 -56.82 1.30 30.42
C ARG A 137 -57.82 2.35 30.92
N GLY A 138 -58.00 3.45 30.18
CA GLY A 138 -58.97 4.50 30.52
C GLY A 138 -60.44 4.07 30.45
N LYS A 139 -60.76 2.94 29.80
CA LYS A 139 -62.11 2.39 29.68
C LYS A 139 -62.41 1.27 30.69
N ILE A 140 -61.42 0.84 31.49
CA ILE A 140 -61.61 -0.23 32.48
C ILE A 140 -62.56 0.28 33.59
N PRO A 141 -63.69 -0.40 33.85
CA PRO A 141 -64.59 -0.04 34.93
C PRO A 141 -63.94 -0.19 36.31
N GLU A 142 -64.38 0.62 37.27
CA GLU A 142 -63.91 0.53 38.66
C GLU A 142 -64.17 -0.87 39.22
N GLY A 143 -63.11 -1.54 39.70
CA GLY A 143 -63.17 -2.92 40.21
C GLY A 143 -62.85 -4.01 39.19
N ASP A 144 -62.58 -3.67 37.92
CA ASP A 144 -62.09 -4.57 36.86
C ASP A 144 -62.77 -5.97 36.85
N PRO A 145 -64.10 -6.02 36.61
CA PRO A 145 -64.88 -7.26 36.74
C PRO A 145 -64.47 -8.36 35.75
N ASP A 146 -63.82 -7.99 34.65
CA ASP A 146 -63.34 -8.90 33.60
C ASP A 146 -61.84 -9.26 33.77
N ASP A 147 -61.18 -8.76 34.82
CA ASP A 147 -59.75 -9.00 35.14
C ASP A 147 -58.79 -8.63 33.98
N ILE A 148 -59.08 -7.53 33.28
CA ILE A 148 -58.33 -7.10 32.09
C ILE A 148 -57.07 -6.28 32.47
N GLY A 149 -57.09 -5.61 33.63
CA GLY A 149 -56.01 -4.75 34.12
C GLY A 149 -54.62 -5.41 34.13
N PRO A 150 -54.47 -6.62 34.68
CA PRO A 150 -53.18 -7.32 34.68
C PRO A 150 -52.65 -7.64 33.27
N HIS A 151 -53.54 -7.87 32.31
CA HIS A 151 -53.17 -8.11 30.91
C HIS A 151 -52.67 -6.83 30.23
N ILE A 152 -53.28 -5.70 30.56
CA ILE A 152 -52.87 -4.37 30.10
C ILE A 152 -51.50 -3.99 30.67
N ASP A 153 -51.26 -4.20 31.97
CA ASP A 153 -49.94 -3.99 32.59
C ASP A 153 -48.85 -4.83 31.89
N LYS A 154 -49.18 -6.08 31.54
CA LYS A 154 -48.26 -6.95 30.81
C LYS A 154 -47.98 -6.46 29.40
N LEU A 155 -48.98 -5.90 28.71
CA LEU A 155 -48.82 -5.41 27.35
C LEU A 155 -47.97 -4.12 27.30
N GLU A 156 -48.17 -3.21 28.26
CA GLU A 156 -47.28 -2.04 28.46
C GLU A 156 -45.83 -2.48 28.69
N PHE A 157 -45.61 -3.49 29.55
CA PHE A 157 -44.28 -4.02 29.80
C PHE A 157 -43.62 -4.59 28.53
N ILE A 158 -44.37 -5.37 27.73
CA ILE A 158 -43.88 -5.92 26.46
C ILE A 158 -43.55 -4.80 25.46
N GLY A 159 -44.39 -3.77 25.36
CA GLY A 159 -44.12 -2.60 24.52
C GLY A 159 -42.80 -1.91 24.90
N MET A 160 -42.56 -1.72 26.20
CA MET A 160 -41.31 -1.15 26.71
C MET A 160 -40.07 -2.02 26.41
N GLU A 161 -40.20 -3.34 26.53
CA GLU A 161 -39.12 -4.28 26.18
C GLU A 161 -38.81 -4.25 24.68
N LEU A 162 -39.82 -4.18 23.81
CA LEU A 162 -39.64 -4.06 22.35
C LEU A 162 -38.86 -2.79 22.00
N MET A 163 -39.26 -1.64 22.55
CA MET A 163 -38.55 -0.37 22.33
C MET A 163 -37.09 -0.44 22.80
N THR A 164 -36.86 -1.04 23.97
CA THR A 164 -35.51 -1.21 24.53
C THR A 164 -34.66 -2.15 23.67
N ALA A 165 -35.22 -3.25 23.19
CA ALA A 165 -34.52 -4.21 22.34
C ALA A 165 -34.11 -3.60 20.99
N CYS A 166 -35.00 -2.82 20.36
CA CYS A 166 -34.70 -2.11 19.11
C CYS A 166 -33.62 -1.03 19.27
N SER A 167 -33.45 -0.44 20.46
CA SER A 167 -32.39 0.55 20.70
C SER A 167 -30.96 0.03 20.49
N PHE A 168 -30.73 -1.29 20.60
CA PHE A 168 -29.43 -1.91 20.34
C PHE A 168 -29.10 -2.08 18.85
N GLN A 169 -30.08 -1.85 17.96
CA GLN A 169 -29.90 -1.99 16.52
C GLN A 169 -28.97 -0.90 15.94
N ASP A 170 -28.95 0.30 16.54
CA ASP A 170 -28.01 1.39 16.18
C ASP A 170 -26.53 0.95 16.26
N ILE A 171 -26.16 0.21 17.32
CA ILE A 171 -24.80 -0.34 17.44
C ILE A 171 -24.50 -1.37 16.34
N THR A 172 -25.51 -2.14 15.91
CA THR A 172 -25.36 -3.13 14.84
C THR A 172 -25.20 -2.44 13.49
N GLY A 173 -26.02 -1.44 13.18
CA GLY A 173 -25.89 -0.61 11.97
C GLY A 173 -24.51 0.05 11.89
N GLN A 174 -24.06 0.70 12.96
CA GLN A 174 -22.72 1.30 13.03
C GLN A 174 -21.58 0.28 12.83
N ARG A 175 -21.71 -0.94 13.38
CA ARG A 175 -20.69 -1.98 13.21
C ARG A 175 -20.64 -2.50 11.77
N ILE A 176 -21.79 -2.71 11.13
CA ILE A 176 -21.83 -3.15 9.73
C ILE A 176 -21.28 -2.04 8.83
N THR A 177 -21.68 -0.79 9.04
CA THR A 177 -21.14 0.37 8.30
C THR A 177 -19.62 0.48 8.42
N LYS A 178 -19.03 0.19 9.59
CA LYS A 178 -17.56 0.13 9.74
C LYS A 178 -16.92 -0.99 8.92
N VAL A 179 -17.56 -2.17 8.85
CA VAL A 179 -17.07 -3.28 8.04
C VAL A 179 -17.14 -2.92 6.55
N VAL A 180 -18.26 -2.40 6.08
CA VAL A 180 -18.47 -1.90 4.70
C VAL A 180 -17.39 -0.88 4.34
N ASN A 181 -17.17 0.13 5.18
CA ASN A 181 -16.10 1.12 4.96
C ASN A 181 -14.68 0.52 4.91
N SER A 182 -14.43 -0.53 5.69
CA SER A 182 -13.14 -1.24 5.65
C SER A 182 -12.95 -2.01 4.35
N LEU A 183 -14.02 -2.63 3.83
CA LEU A 183 -14.00 -3.31 2.54
C LEU A 183 -13.78 -2.31 1.39
N ASN A 184 -14.44 -1.16 1.41
CA ASN A 184 -14.20 -0.05 0.46
C ASN A 184 -12.74 0.41 0.46
N TYR A 185 -12.15 0.56 1.64
CA TYR A 185 -10.75 0.95 1.77
C TYR A 185 -9.80 -0.08 1.16
N ILE A 186 -10.08 -1.38 1.35
CA ILE A 186 -9.32 -2.48 0.76
C ILE A 186 -9.45 -2.47 -0.77
N GLU A 187 -10.66 -2.26 -1.29
CA GLU A 187 -10.91 -2.16 -2.74
C GLU A 187 -10.13 -0.99 -3.37
N GLU A 188 -10.17 0.20 -2.77
CA GLU A 188 -9.42 1.37 -3.24
C GLU A 188 -7.90 1.11 -3.25
N HIS A 189 -7.38 0.41 -2.24
CA HIS A 189 -5.96 0.08 -2.16
C HIS A 189 -5.55 -0.99 -3.18
N LEU A 190 -6.40 -2.00 -3.41
CA LEU A 190 -6.20 -2.98 -4.48
C LEU A 190 -6.16 -2.30 -5.84
N GLN A 191 -7.09 -1.38 -6.11
CA GLN A 191 -7.16 -0.65 -7.37
C GLN A 191 -5.89 0.19 -7.61
N LYS A 192 -5.43 0.94 -6.61
CA LYS A 192 -4.16 1.68 -6.69
C LYS A 192 -2.96 0.77 -6.92
N MET A 193 -2.93 -0.39 -6.28
CA MET A 193 -1.84 -1.36 -6.43
C MET A 193 -1.79 -1.93 -7.86
N ILE A 194 -2.96 -2.22 -8.44
CA ILE A 194 -3.10 -2.63 -9.83
C ILE A 194 -2.61 -1.54 -10.79
N GLU A 195 -3.00 -0.28 -10.56
CA GLU A 195 -2.57 0.88 -11.35
C GLU A 195 -1.05 1.10 -11.30
N ILE A 196 -0.47 1.10 -10.10
CA ILE A 196 0.98 1.28 -9.90
C ILE A 196 1.79 0.19 -10.60
N TRP A 197 1.29 -1.05 -10.60
CA TRP A 197 1.97 -2.18 -11.22
C TRP A 197 1.75 -2.30 -12.72
N ASN A 198 1.07 -1.32 -13.32
CA ASN A 198 0.72 -1.25 -14.73
C ASN A 198 0.25 -2.61 -15.24
N ILE A 199 -0.65 -3.26 -14.49
CA ILE A 199 -1.29 -4.53 -14.89
C ILE A 199 -2.31 -4.24 -15.99
N GLU A 200 -1.91 -3.49 -17.02
CA GLU A 200 -2.68 -3.21 -18.22
C GLU A 200 -2.54 -4.33 -19.25
N HIS A 201 -1.57 -5.23 -19.07
CA HIS A 201 -1.27 -6.33 -19.98
C HIS A 201 -1.28 -7.67 -19.24
N GLY A 202 -2.49 -8.14 -18.92
CA GLY A 202 -2.83 -9.41 -18.28
C GLY A 202 -1.90 -10.60 -18.57
N THR A 203 -0.87 -10.76 -17.75
CA THR A 203 -0.09 -12.02 -17.67
C THR A 203 -0.78 -13.07 -16.81
N ALA A 204 -1.82 -12.69 -16.07
CA ALA A 204 -2.73 -13.66 -15.45
C ALA A 204 -3.67 -14.18 -16.54
N ASN A 205 -3.66 -15.49 -16.76
CA ASN A 205 -4.63 -16.16 -17.62
C ASN A 205 -6.00 -16.11 -16.94
N LEU A 206 -6.74 -15.02 -17.15
CA LEU A 206 -8.02 -14.73 -16.51
C LEU A 206 -9.07 -15.82 -16.80
N GLN A 207 -8.90 -16.59 -17.87
CA GLN A 207 -9.74 -17.76 -18.19
C GLN A 207 -9.59 -18.92 -17.19
N GLU A 208 -8.46 -19.05 -16.49
CA GLU A 208 -8.22 -20.13 -15.51
C GLU A 208 -8.61 -19.75 -14.08
N MET A 209 -8.76 -18.46 -13.79
CA MET A 209 -8.87 -17.96 -12.42
C MET A 209 -10.24 -17.36 -12.06
N ALA A 210 -11.12 -17.14 -13.04
CA ALA A 210 -12.44 -16.56 -12.79
C ALA A 210 -13.55 -17.61 -12.90
N ARG A 211 -13.94 -18.16 -11.74
CA ARG A 211 -15.33 -18.41 -11.32
C ARG A 211 -15.33 -19.20 -10.01
N PRO A 212 -15.98 -18.72 -8.94
CA PRO A 212 -16.71 -19.67 -8.12
C PRO A 212 -17.63 -20.42 -9.09
N LYS A 213 -17.52 -21.75 -9.17
CA LYS A 213 -18.52 -22.55 -9.90
C LYS A 213 -19.88 -22.04 -9.44
N GLY A 214 -20.74 -21.70 -10.41
CA GLY A 214 -22.01 -21.03 -10.15
C GLY A 214 -22.75 -21.69 -9.00
N ASP A 215 -23.42 -20.88 -8.18
CA ASP A 215 -24.16 -21.37 -7.02
C ASP A 215 -25.10 -22.52 -7.43
N GLU A 216 -24.73 -23.75 -7.06
CA GLU A 216 -25.49 -24.97 -7.37
C GLU A 216 -26.54 -25.26 -6.29
N ARG A 217 -26.67 -24.39 -5.28
CA ARG A 217 -27.69 -24.57 -4.25
C ARG A 217 -29.09 -24.47 -4.86
N GLN A 218 -29.98 -25.35 -4.44
CA GLN A 218 -31.37 -25.42 -4.94
C GLN A 218 -32.17 -24.16 -4.66
N ASP A 219 -31.78 -23.37 -3.66
CA ASP A 219 -32.44 -22.15 -3.20
C ASP A 219 -31.86 -20.87 -3.82
N LYS A 220 -30.97 -20.95 -4.81
CA LYS A 220 -30.38 -19.78 -5.47
C LYS A 220 -31.43 -18.83 -6.08
N GLU A 221 -32.55 -19.37 -6.54
CA GLU A 221 -33.67 -18.61 -7.10
C GLU A 221 -34.56 -17.98 -6.01
N LEU A 222 -34.35 -18.33 -4.74
CA LEU A 222 -35.04 -17.75 -3.58
C LEU A 222 -34.21 -16.66 -2.90
N LEU A 223 -32.93 -16.52 -3.26
CA LEU A 223 -32.02 -15.50 -2.75
C LEU A 223 -32.14 -14.21 -3.58
N HIS A 224 -33.33 -13.62 -3.55
CA HIS A 224 -33.46 -12.22 -3.93
C HIS A 224 -33.10 -11.38 -2.71
N GLY A 225 -32.03 -10.58 -2.84
CA GLY A 225 -31.71 -9.56 -1.85
C GLY A 225 -32.85 -8.55 -1.72
N PRO A 226 -32.84 -7.69 -0.68
CA PRO A 226 -33.74 -6.55 -0.63
C PRO A 226 -33.65 -5.78 -1.96
N GLN A 227 -34.78 -5.62 -2.64
CA GLN A 227 -34.77 -4.93 -3.93
C GLN A 227 -34.51 -3.44 -3.70
N SER A 228 -33.63 -2.88 -4.53
CA SER A 228 -33.43 -1.44 -4.62
C SER A 228 -34.74 -0.74 -4.96
N ASP A 229 -34.94 0.49 -4.47
CA ASP A 229 -36.19 1.26 -4.61
C ASP A 229 -36.65 1.39 -6.09
N ASP A 230 -35.72 1.37 -7.05
CA ASP A 230 -36.01 1.42 -8.50
C ASP A 230 -36.40 0.07 -9.12
N ALA A 231 -36.13 -1.04 -8.43
CA ALA A 231 -36.40 -2.41 -8.86
C ALA A 231 -37.52 -3.09 -8.07
N ALA A 232 -37.98 -2.46 -7.00
CA ALA A 232 -39.09 -2.93 -6.17
C ALA A 232 -40.39 -2.92 -6.99
N MET A 233 -41.08 -4.06 -7.04
CA MET A 233 -42.44 -4.12 -7.60
C MET A 233 -43.35 -3.13 -6.85
N GLY A 234 -43.95 -2.21 -7.61
CA GLY A 234 -44.89 -1.25 -7.04
C GLY A 234 -46.18 -1.94 -6.64
N GLN A 235 -46.94 -1.31 -5.72
CA GLN A 235 -48.27 -1.80 -5.33
C GLN A 235 -49.20 -1.97 -6.54
N ASP A 236 -49.04 -1.11 -7.56
CA ASP A 236 -49.79 -1.19 -8.82
C ASP A 236 -49.48 -2.48 -9.62
N ASP A 237 -48.25 -2.99 -9.55
CA ASP A 237 -47.84 -4.26 -10.19
C ASP A 237 -48.37 -5.47 -9.42
N ILE A 238 -48.49 -5.35 -8.09
CA ILE A 238 -49.09 -6.37 -7.23
C ILE A 238 -50.58 -6.48 -7.51
N ASP A 239 -51.29 -5.35 -7.59
CA ASP A 239 -52.72 -5.32 -7.85
C ASP A 239 -53.04 -5.91 -9.24
N ALA A 240 -52.18 -5.68 -10.25
CA ALA A 240 -52.31 -6.27 -11.58
C ALA A 240 -52.09 -7.80 -11.65
N MET A 241 -51.53 -8.43 -10.60
CA MET A 241 -51.41 -9.90 -10.52
C MET A 241 -52.66 -10.58 -9.97
N PHE A 242 -53.55 -9.84 -9.30
CA PHE A 242 -54.75 -10.38 -8.65
C PHE A 242 -56.07 -10.02 -9.36
N ASP A 243 -56.02 -9.24 -10.44
CA ASP A 243 -57.11 -8.95 -11.38
C ASP A 243 -57.07 -9.86 -12.64
#